data_AF-A0A1J4SD17-F1
#
_entry.id   AF-A0A1J4SD17-F1
#
_cell.length_a   1.000
_cell.length_b   1.000
_cell.length_c   1.000
_cell.angle_alpha   90.00
_cell.angle_beta   90.00
_cell.angle_gamma   90.00
#
_symmetry.space_group_name_H-M   'P 1'
#
loop_
_entity.id
_entity.type
_entity.pdbx_description
1 polymer ?
#
loop_
_entity_poly.entity_id
_entity_poly.type
_entity_poly.pdbx_seq_one_letter_code
_entity_poly.pdbx_strand_id
1 'polypeptide(L)'
;MKDIPERLKNEIKRLAQRRYFLEKSCQNTGEMLPVSLVFRKTIAGDRYKWMLKHKKKGYGPFAYLTWYDGKNMRSKYVRKESLSKIQPLVERYRQYCKKMKEVRLFNKRITKLIDEIAELKFRKVEEVYAKTRRNEK
;
A
#
# COMPACT_ATOMS: atom_id res chain seq x y z
N MET A 1 -26.05 -12.23 30.13
CA MET A 1 -25.14 -12.38 28.97
C MET A 1 -23.88 -11.56 29.21
N LYS A 2 -22.69 -12.15 29.30
CA LYS A 2 -21.45 -11.33 29.25
C LYS A 2 -21.23 -10.92 27.80
N ASP A 3 -21.37 -9.62 27.57
CA ASP A 3 -21.38 -8.98 26.26
C ASP A 3 -20.11 -9.29 25.44
N ILE A 4 -20.19 -9.15 24.12
CA ILE A 4 -18.96 -9.07 23.30
C ILE A 4 -18.14 -7.90 23.87
N PRO A 5 -16.82 -8.05 24.10
CA PRO A 5 -16.03 -6.96 24.69
C PRO A 5 -16.24 -5.67 23.90
N GLU A 6 -16.80 -4.65 24.54
CA GLU A 6 -17.15 -3.38 23.91
C GLU A 6 -15.92 -2.72 23.27
N ARG A 7 -14.74 -3.00 23.84
CA ARG A 7 -13.43 -2.67 23.28
C ARG A 7 -13.24 -3.17 21.84
N LEU A 8 -13.62 -4.41 21.52
CA LEU A 8 -13.44 -4.99 20.18
C LEU A 8 -14.36 -4.32 19.16
N LYS A 9 -15.62 -4.09 19.53
CA LYS A 9 -16.59 -3.36 18.69
C LYS A 9 -16.11 -1.93 18.39
N ASN A 10 -15.66 -1.22 19.42
CA ASN A 10 -15.16 0.15 19.28
C ASN A 10 -13.90 0.22 18.41
N GLU A 11 -13.00 -0.76 18.55
CA GLU A 11 -11.82 -0.84 17.72
C GLU A 11 -12.16 -1.09 16.24
N ILE A 12 -13.09 -2.01 15.96
CA ILE A 12 -13.59 -2.24 14.59
C ILE A 12 -14.18 -0.96 14.02
N LYS A 13 -15.05 -0.28 14.77
CA LYS A 13 -15.68 0.98 14.34
C LYS A 13 -14.64 2.05 13.99
N ARG A 14 -13.63 2.22 14.86
CA ARG A 14 -12.53 3.17 14.65
C ARG A 14 -11.73 2.84 13.39
N LEU A 15 -11.39 1.57 13.19
CA LEU A 15 -10.64 1.11 12.02
C LEU A 15 -11.45 1.26 10.73
N ALA A 16 -12.74 0.92 10.76
CA ALA A 16 -13.64 1.06 9.62
C ALA A 16 -13.81 2.52 9.21
N GLN A 17 -13.93 3.43 10.19
CA GLN A 17 -14.01 4.86 9.92
C GLN A 17 -12.71 5.39 9.30
N ARG A 18 -11.55 5.02 9.84
CA ARG A 18 -10.24 5.40 9.27
C ARG A 18 -10.06 4.85 7.85
N ARG A 19 -10.46 3.60 7.62
CA ARG A 19 -10.46 2.98 6.29
C ARG A 19 -11.30 3.79 5.31
N TYR A 20 -12.53 4.13 5.68
CA TYR A 20 -13.45 4.91 4.85
C TYR A 20 -12.85 6.26 4.45
N PHE A 21 -12.24 7.00 5.40
CA PHE A 21 -11.60 8.27 5.08
C PHE A 21 -10.43 8.13 4.11
N LEU A 22 -9.61 7.08 4.27
CA LEU A 22 -8.52 6.80 3.32
C LEU A 22 -9.05 6.40 1.95
N GLU A 23 -10.07 5.55 1.88
CA GLU A 23 -10.72 5.13 0.63
C GLU A 23 -11.29 6.34 -0.12
N LYS A 24 -11.98 7.23 0.59
CA LYS A 24 -12.50 8.48 0.02
C LYS A 24 -11.37 9.41 -0.44
N SER A 25 -10.28 9.50 0.32
CA SER A 25 -9.10 10.26 -0.09
C SER A 25 -8.43 9.68 -1.35
N CYS A 26 -8.39 8.35 -1.47
CA CYS A 26 -7.88 7.66 -2.66
C CYS A 26 -8.73 7.97 -3.90
N GLN A 27 -10.06 7.96 -3.78
CA GLN A 27 -10.98 8.32 -4.86
C GLN A 27 -10.75 9.76 -5.36
N ASN A 28 -10.39 10.68 -4.47
CA ASN A 28 -10.16 12.09 -4.79
C ASN A 28 -8.73 12.44 -5.24
N THR A 29 -7.86 11.45 -5.51
CA THR A 29 -6.44 11.73 -5.83
C THR A 29 -6.24 12.35 -7.23
N GLY A 30 -7.24 12.26 -8.11
CA GLY A 30 -7.20 12.82 -9.47
C GLY A 30 -6.26 12.06 -10.40
N GLU A 31 -5.74 12.76 -11.42
CA GLU A 31 -4.83 12.16 -12.40
C GLU A 31 -3.52 11.69 -11.79
N MET A 32 -3.11 10.48 -12.16
CA MET A 32 -1.92 9.81 -11.65
C MET A 32 -1.26 8.98 -12.74
N LEU A 33 0.05 8.77 -12.63
CA LEU A 33 0.81 7.98 -13.57
C LEU A 33 1.34 6.71 -12.89
N PRO A 34 0.87 5.49 -13.25
CA PRO A 34 1.17 4.25 -12.55
C PRO A 34 2.56 3.70 -12.89
N VAL A 35 3.59 4.50 -12.64
CA VAL A 35 4.99 4.21 -12.95
C VAL A 35 5.88 4.66 -11.79
N SER A 36 7.12 4.19 -11.78
CA SER A 36 8.15 4.62 -10.83
C SER A 36 9.18 5.51 -11.53
N LEU A 37 9.47 6.67 -10.97
CA LEU A 37 10.52 7.58 -11.47
C LEU A 37 11.86 7.21 -10.81
N VAL A 38 12.81 6.77 -11.61
CA VAL A 38 14.13 6.31 -11.15
C VAL A 38 15.23 7.15 -11.81
N PHE A 39 16.19 7.58 -11.01
CA PHE A 39 17.35 8.35 -11.46
C PHE A 39 18.56 7.42 -11.58
N ARG A 40 19.05 7.18 -12.80
CA ARG A 40 20.17 6.26 -13.08
C ARG A 40 21.38 7.03 -13.58
N LYS A 41 22.56 6.81 -12.98
CA LYS A 41 23.83 7.29 -13.54
C LYS A 41 24.28 6.34 -14.65
N THR A 42 24.79 6.88 -15.76
CA THR A 42 25.47 6.06 -16.77
C THR A 42 26.84 5.67 -16.24
N ILE A 43 27.09 4.36 -16.13
CA ILE A 43 28.33 3.82 -15.57
C ILE A 43 29.17 3.03 -16.59
N ALA A 44 28.69 2.84 -17.82
CA ALA A 44 29.39 2.14 -18.90
C ALA A 44 28.82 2.51 -20.29
N GLY A 45 29.53 2.14 -21.37
CA GLY A 45 29.13 2.34 -22.78
C GLY A 45 29.81 3.52 -23.48
N ASP A 46 29.62 3.67 -24.79
CA ASP A 46 30.32 4.69 -25.59
C ASP A 46 29.99 6.11 -25.17
N ARG A 47 28.76 6.33 -24.70
CA ARG A 47 28.33 7.62 -24.13
C ARG A 47 29.08 7.93 -22.82
N TYR A 48 29.37 6.92 -22.00
CA TYR A 48 30.20 7.05 -20.80
C TYR A 48 31.68 7.28 -21.14
N LYS A 49 32.22 6.55 -22.13
CA LYS A 49 33.59 6.74 -22.64
C LYS A 49 33.79 8.14 -23.22
N TRP A 50 32.84 8.62 -24.02
CA TRP A 50 32.81 9.97 -24.57
C TRP A 50 32.80 11.03 -23.45
N MET A 51 31.99 10.81 -22.40
CA MET A 51 31.95 11.71 -21.24
C MET A 51 33.27 11.78 -20.47
N LEU A 52 33.92 10.63 -20.22
CA LEU A 52 35.24 10.58 -19.58
C LEU A 52 36.27 11.35 -20.41
N LYS A 53 36.27 11.14 -21.73
CA LYS A 53 37.18 11.80 -22.69
C LYS A 53 37.04 13.32 -22.68
N HIS A 54 35.82 13.84 -22.50
CA HIS A 54 35.57 15.29 -22.52
C HIS A 54 35.59 15.96 -21.14
N LYS A 55 36.07 15.28 -20.09
CA LYS A 55 36.21 15.82 -18.71
C LYS A 55 34.96 16.57 -18.20
N LYS A 56 33.78 16.22 -18.70
CA LYS A 56 32.52 16.81 -18.24
C LYS A 56 32.21 16.24 -16.87
N LYS A 57 32.70 16.90 -15.82
CA LYS A 57 32.27 16.67 -14.43
C LYS A 57 30.75 16.91 -14.37
N GLY A 58 29.99 15.85 -14.07
CA GLY A 58 28.59 16.00 -13.69
C GLY A 58 27.56 15.94 -14.81
N TYR A 59 27.53 14.85 -15.59
CA TYR A 59 26.25 14.46 -16.19
C TYR A 59 25.48 13.63 -15.17
N GLY A 60 24.46 14.27 -14.60
CA GLY A 60 23.67 13.76 -13.49
C GLY A 60 22.94 12.47 -13.80
N PRO A 61 22.26 11.88 -12.80
CA PRO A 61 21.47 10.70 -13.07
C PRO A 61 20.33 11.05 -14.04
N PHE A 62 20.21 10.27 -15.10
CA PHE A 62 19.16 10.37 -16.10
C PHE A 62 17.86 9.82 -15.51
N ALA A 63 16.77 10.53 -15.71
CA ALA A 63 15.47 10.11 -15.23
C ALA A 63 14.84 9.08 -16.16
N TYR A 64 14.28 8.02 -15.58
CA TYR A 64 13.55 6.98 -16.29
C TYR A 64 12.23 6.71 -15.60
N LEU A 65 11.16 6.56 -16.39
CA LEU A 65 9.93 5.93 -15.92
C LEU A 65 10.10 4.43 -16.04
N THR A 66 9.81 3.72 -14.98
CA THR A 66 9.86 2.26 -14.94
C THR A 66 8.48 1.72 -14.57
N TRP A 67 7.98 0.76 -15.32
CA TRP A 67 6.69 0.12 -15.05
C TRP A 67 6.70 -1.35 -15.48
N TYR A 68 5.79 -2.12 -14.90
CA TYR A 68 5.55 -3.50 -15.30
C TYR A 68 4.43 -3.53 -16.33
N ASP A 69 4.65 -4.16 -17.48
CA ASP A 69 3.66 -4.26 -18.57
C ASP A 69 2.79 -5.52 -18.50
N GLY A 70 2.91 -6.32 -17.43
CA GLY A 70 2.26 -7.62 -17.31
C GLY A 70 3.18 -8.80 -17.60
N LYS A 71 4.30 -8.57 -18.30
CA LYS A 71 5.31 -9.60 -18.59
C LYS A 71 6.71 -9.21 -18.14
N ASN A 72 7.11 -7.97 -18.38
CA ASN A 72 8.48 -7.49 -18.14
C ASN A 72 8.49 -6.11 -17.49
N MET A 73 9.60 -5.81 -16.81
CA MET A 73 9.90 -4.46 -16.37
C MET A 73 10.42 -3.63 -17.55
N ARG A 74 9.68 -2.58 -17.90
CA ARG A 74 10.02 -1.62 -18.96
C ARG A 74 10.57 -0.34 -18.34
N SER A 75 11.50 0.31 -19.04
CA SER A 75 12.01 1.62 -18.67
C SER A 75 12.04 2.56 -19.87
N LYS A 76 11.61 3.81 -19.69
CA LYS A 76 11.65 4.87 -20.71
C LYS A 76 12.37 6.10 -20.17
N TYR A 77 13.34 6.59 -20.93
CA TYR A 77 14.04 7.84 -20.61
C TYR A 77 13.08 9.03 -20.63
N VAL A 78 13.24 9.93 -19.66
CA VAL A 78 12.48 11.17 -19.55
C VAL A 78 13.43 12.35 -19.74
N ARG A 79 13.08 13.21 -20.70
CA ARG A 79 13.81 14.46 -20.92
C ARG A 79 13.55 15.43 -19.77
N LYS A 80 14.55 16.27 -19.47
CA LYS A 80 14.53 17.16 -18.29
C LYS A 80 13.32 18.11 -18.30
N GLU A 81 12.93 18.59 -19.48
CA GLU A 81 11.83 19.55 -19.68
C GLU A 81 10.47 18.92 -19.36
N SER A 82 10.34 17.60 -19.48
CA SER A 82 9.12 16.86 -19.18
C SER A 82 9.01 16.45 -17.70
N LEU A 83 10.11 16.52 -16.94
CA LEU A 83 10.13 16.06 -15.54
C LEU A 83 9.19 16.85 -14.65
N SER A 84 9.12 18.17 -14.82
CA SER A 84 8.27 19.04 -13.99
C SER A 84 6.78 18.69 -14.11
N LYS A 85 6.35 18.19 -15.28
CA LYS A 85 4.97 17.76 -15.52
C LYS A 85 4.71 16.34 -15.02
N ILE A 86 5.69 15.44 -15.16
CA ILE A 86 5.54 14.02 -14.86
C ILE A 86 5.70 13.72 -13.37
N GLN A 87 6.63 14.40 -12.69
CA GLN A 87 6.97 14.13 -11.31
C GLN A 87 5.77 14.27 -10.35
N PRO A 88 4.90 15.29 -10.46
CA PRO A 88 3.69 15.39 -9.64
C PRO A 88 2.73 14.21 -9.85
N LEU A 89 2.57 13.72 -11.09
CA LEU A 89 1.70 12.58 -11.41
C LEU A 89 2.21 11.27 -10.80
N VAL A 90 3.53 11.06 -10.85
CA VAL A 90 4.17 9.90 -10.22
C VAL A 90 4.08 9.97 -8.69
N GLU A 91 4.27 11.16 -8.11
CA GLU A 91 4.16 11.33 -6.66
C GLU A 91 2.72 11.10 -6.18
N ARG A 92 1.70 11.58 -6.91
CA ARG A 92 0.30 11.28 -6.63
C ARG A 92 0.03 9.78 -6.64
N TYR A 93 0.54 9.05 -7.65
CA TYR A 93 0.42 7.60 -7.69
C TYR A 93 1.12 6.92 -6.49
N ARG A 94 2.30 7.40 -6.10
CA ARG A 94 3.03 6.88 -4.93
C ARG A 94 2.24 7.07 -3.64
N GLN A 95 1.65 8.25 -3.45
CA GLN A 95 0.81 8.55 -2.31
C GLN A 95 -0.46 7.68 -2.28
N TYR A 96 -1.10 7.50 -3.44
CA TYR A 96 -2.22 6.58 -3.61
C TYR A 96 -1.83 5.15 -3.17
N CYS A 97 -0.71 4.63 -3.66
CA CYS A 97 -0.22 3.31 -3.29
C CYS A 97 0.02 3.16 -1.78
N LYS A 98 0.58 4.19 -1.12
CA LYS A 98 0.78 4.20 0.33
C LYS A 98 -0.54 4.13 1.10
N LYS A 99 -1.52 4.97 0.73
CA LYS A 99 -2.86 4.96 1.34
C LYS A 99 -3.55 3.60 1.13
N MET A 100 -3.46 3.04 -0.07
CA MET A 100 -4.02 1.70 -0.35
C MET A 100 -3.37 0.59 0.46
N LYS A 101 -2.06 0.69 0.76
CA LYS A 101 -1.39 -0.23 1.67
C LYS A 101 -1.96 -0.13 3.09
N GLU A 102 -2.23 1.08 3.59
CA GLU A 102 -2.85 1.31 4.89
C GLU A 102 -4.30 0.78 4.94
N VAL A 103 -5.09 1.00 3.89
CA VAL A 103 -6.44 0.44 3.75
C VAL A 103 -6.42 -1.09 3.89
N ARG A 104 -5.48 -1.76 3.20
CA ARG A 104 -5.29 -3.23 3.31
C ARG A 104 -4.91 -3.65 4.73
N LEU A 105 -4.09 -2.86 5.42
CA LEU A 105 -3.71 -3.14 6.81
C LEU A 105 -4.91 -3.03 7.76
N PHE A 106 -5.73 -1.99 7.61
CA PHE A 106 -6.97 -1.85 8.38
C PHE A 106 -7.94 -2.98 8.11
N ASN A 107 -8.14 -3.37 6.86
CA ASN A 107 -8.96 -4.53 6.51
C ASN A 107 -8.46 -5.80 7.21
N LYS A 108 -7.16 -6.09 7.11
CA LYS A 108 -6.57 -7.26 7.79
C LYS A 108 -6.79 -7.22 9.30
N ARG A 109 -6.71 -6.05 9.92
CA ARG A 109 -6.93 -5.91 11.38
C ARG A 109 -8.40 -6.08 11.74
N ILE A 110 -9.32 -5.52 10.96
CA ILE A 110 -10.77 -5.69 11.16
C ILE A 110 -11.14 -7.17 11.06
N THR A 111 -10.68 -7.87 10.03
CA THR A 111 -10.93 -9.32 9.87
C THR A 111 -10.48 -10.09 11.10
N LYS A 112 -9.25 -9.86 11.58
CA LYS A 112 -8.76 -10.51 12.82
C LYS A 112 -9.65 -10.25 14.04
N LEU A 113 -10.16 -9.03 14.21
CA LEU A 113 -11.04 -8.70 15.33
C LEU A 113 -12.39 -9.39 15.19
N ILE A 114 -12.89 -9.57 13.97
CA ILE A 114 -14.12 -10.33 13.70
C ILE A 114 -13.91 -11.80 14.04
N ASP A 115 -12.77 -12.38 13.64
CA ASP A 115 -12.42 -13.78 13.94
C ASP A 115 -12.33 -14.00 15.47
N GLU A 116 -11.69 -13.07 16.20
CA GLU A 116 -11.61 -13.10 17.66
C GLU A 116 -13.01 -13.05 18.32
N ILE A 117 -13.93 -12.22 17.80
CA ILE A 117 -15.31 -12.19 18.28
C ILE A 117 -16.02 -13.52 18.00
N ALA A 118 -15.79 -14.13 16.83
CA ALA A 118 -16.38 -15.41 16.45
C ALA A 118 -15.90 -16.54 17.38
N GLU A 119 -14.59 -16.62 17.65
CA GLU A 119 -14.01 -17.59 18.60
C GLU A 119 -14.58 -17.43 20.01
N LEU A 120 -14.70 -16.19 20.51
CA LEU A 120 -15.28 -15.91 21.81
C LEU A 120 -16.75 -16.33 21.89
N LYS A 121 -17.52 -16.18 20.81
CA LYS A 121 -18.90 -16.66 20.74
C LYS A 121 -18.95 -18.19 20.73
N PHE A 122 -18.07 -18.83 19.96
CA PHE A 122 -18.02 -20.28 19.85
C PHE A 122 -17.69 -20.96 21.19
N ARG A 123 -16.63 -20.51 21.88
CA ARG A 123 -16.27 -21.04 23.22
C ARG A 123 -17.40 -20.90 24.24
N LYS A 124 -18.13 -19.79 24.21
CA LYS A 124 -19.31 -19.61 25.08
C LYS A 124 -20.39 -20.64 24.82
N VAL A 125 -20.65 -20.95 23.55
CA VAL A 125 -21.62 -21.97 23.17
C VAL A 125 -21.18 -23.34 23.69
N GLU A 126 -19.91 -23.71 23.52
CA GLU A 126 -19.35 -24.95 24.05
C GLU A 126 -19.47 -25.05 25.59
N GLU A 127 -19.15 -23.97 26.31
CA GLU A 127 -19.29 -23.93 27.78
C GLU A 127 -20.74 -24.15 28.24
N VAL A 128 -21.71 -23.60 27.52
CA VAL A 128 -23.14 -23.81 27.81
C VAL A 128 -23.51 -25.28 27.59
N TYR A 129 -23.18 -25.85 26.43
CA TYR A 129 -23.47 -27.26 26.14
C TYR A 129 -22.78 -28.23 27.12
N ALA A 130 -21.54 -27.93 27.53
CA ALA A 130 -20.82 -28.74 28.51
C ALA A 130 -21.46 -28.72 29.91
N LYS A 131 -22.05 -27.60 30.32
CA LYS A 131 -22.79 -27.49 31.58
C LYS A 131 -24.12 -28.23 31.54
N THR A 132 -24.87 -28.13 30.45
CA THR A 132 -26.15 -28.84 30.30
C THR A 132 -25.95 -30.35 30.40
N ARG A 133 -24.94 -30.90 29.72
CA ARG A 133 -24.59 -32.34 29.79
C ARG A 133 -24.15 -32.83 31.18
N ARG A 134 -23.67 -31.93 32.05
CA ARG A 134 -23.28 -32.28 33.43
C ARG A 134 -24.46 -32.26 34.40
N ASN A 135 -25.51 -31.49 34.10
CA ASN A 135 -26.72 -31.43 34.93
C ASN A 135 -27.73 -32.54 34.60
N GLU A 136 -27.55 -33.23 33.46
CA GLU A 136 -28.36 -34.39 33.04
C GLU A 136 -27.79 -35.74 33.52
N LYS A 137 -26.68 -35.73 34.27
CA LYS A 137 -26.08 -36.90 34.92
C LYS A 137 -26.22 -36.77 36.43
#